data_AF-A0A2S9GVE2-F1
#
_entry.id   AF-A0A2S9GVE2-F1
#
_cell.length_a   1.000
_cell.length_b   1.000
_cell.length_c   1.000
_cell.angle_alpha   90.00
_cell.angle_beta   90.00
_cell.angle_gamma   90.00
#
_symmetry.space_group_name_H-M   'P 1'
#
loop_
_entity.id
_entity.type
_entity.pdbx_description
1 polymer ?
#
loop_
_entity_poly.entity_id
_entity_poly.type
_entity_poly.pdbx_seq_one_letter_code
_entity_poly.pdbx_strand_id
1 'polypeptide(L)'
;MEFTSVLFYVFSAILICAAFRVITARNPVHAALFLVLSFFSAAALWMLLQAEFLAIVLVLVYVGAVMVLFLFVVMMLDINMDKIREGFWGNFPLAATVGVVIVLEMSMVLLRGFWTPVSNLPAKVETINNTKVLGLLIYTHYVYAFEIAAAILLLGIVAAVALTLRKRKDTKHFDPALAVKVKSKDRVRIVKMQAESTRTKADASADTSSTTDANKEGK
;
A
#
# COMPACT_ATOMS: atom_id res chain seq x y z
N MET A 1 41.22 8.83 -3.57
CA MET A 1 39.76 8.68 -3.36
C MET A 1 39.45 9.23 -1.99
N GLU A 2 38.72 10.34 -1.92
CA GLU A 2 38.21 10.85 -0.64
C GLU A 2 37.35 9.78 0.04
N PHE A 3 37.36 9.72 1.38
CA PHE A 3 36.54 8.78 2.15
C PHE A 3 35.05 8.84 1.73
N THR A 4 34.56 10.05 1.47
CA THR A 4 33.20 10.32 0.97
C THR A 4 32.91 9.64 -0.37
N SER A 5 33.88 9.57 -1.29
CA SER A 5 33.71 8.90 -2.58
C SER A 5 33.55 7.38 -2.41
N VAL A 6 34.30 6.79 -1.48
CA VAL A 6 34.16 5.35 -1.18
C VAL A 6 32.78 5.06 -0.61
N LEU A 7 32.31 5.86 0.36
CA LEU A 7 30.96 5.72 0.91
C LEU A 7 29.88 5.86 -0.17
N PHE A 8 30.03 6.83 -1.07
CA PHE A 8 29.09 7.04 -2.18
C PHE A 8 28.96 5.78 -3.04
N TYR A 9 30.08 5.19 -3.48
CA TYR A 9 30.04 3.97 -4.31
C TYR A 9 29.46 2.77 -3.56
N VAL A 10 29.76 2.62 -2.27
CA VAL A 10 29.20 1.55 -1.44
C VAL A 10 27.69 1.68 -1.32
N PHE A 11 27.16 2.85 -0.92
CA PHE A 11 25.72 3.06 -0.79
C PHE A 11 24.99 2.98 -2.14
N SER A 12 25.61 3.47 -3.22
CA SER A 12 25.06 3.35 -4.58
C SER A 12 24.96 1.89 -5.03
N ALA A 13 25.99 1.09 -4.81
CA ALA A 13 25.97 -0.34 -5.13
C ALA A 13 24.90 -1.09 -4.32
N ILE A 14 24.80 -0.80 -3.02
CA ILE A 14 23.74 -1.39 -2.16
C ILE A 14 22.36 -0.98 -2.65
N LEU A 15 22.15 0.28 -3.02
CA LEU A 15 20.88 0.79 -3.53
C LEU A 15 20.45 0.06 -4.81
N ILE A 16 21.35 -0.07 -5.79
CA ILE A 16 21.06 -0.76 -7.06
C ILE A 16 20.74 -2.24 -6.80
N CYS A 17 21.56 -2.92 -6.00
CA CYS A 17 21.33 -4.32 -5.63
C CYS A 17 19.99 -4.50 -4.90
N ALA A 18 19.66 -3.62 -3.97
CA ALA A 18 18.40 -3.64 -3.23
C ALA A 18 17.21 -3.42 -4.17
N ALA A 19 17.25 -2.39 -5.02
CA ALA A 19 16.20 -2.08 -5.99
C ALA A 19 15.96 -3.24 -6.97
N PHE A 20 17.03 -3.89 -7.44
CA PHE A 20 16.91 -5.09 -8.26
C PHE A 20 16.26 -6.26 -7.49
N ARG A 21 16.60 -6.44 -6.21
CA ARG A 21 16.00 -7.46 -5.35
C ARG A 21 14.53 -7.21 -5.03
N VAL A 22 14.07 -5.95 -4.96
CA VAL A 22 12.64 -5.63 -4.80
C VAL A 22 11.80 -6.24 -5.91
N ILE A 23 12.27 -6.13 -7.16
CA ILE A 23 11.51 -6.57 -8.35
C ILE A 23 11.64 -8.09 -8.55
N THR A 24 12.77 -8.68 -8.16
CA THR A 24 13.04 -10.12 -8.37
C THR A 24 12.56 -11.02 -7.23
N ALA A 25 12.27 -10.46 -6.05
CA ALA A 25 11.83 -11.22 -4.88
C ALA A 25 10.45 -11.86 -5.10
N ARG A 26 10.33 -13.15 -4.74
CA ARG A 26 9.07 -13.91 -4.85
C ARG A 26 8.10 -13.64 -3.72
N ASN A 27 8.61 -13.43 -2.51
CA ASN A 27 7.79 -13.12 -1.35
C ASN A 27 7.67 -11.59 -1.23
N PRO A 28 6.44 -11.03 -1.24
CA PRO A 28 6.25 -9.60 -1.20
C PRO A 28 6.71 -8.96 0.13
N VAL A 29 6.80 -9.73 1.23
CA VAL A 29 7.42 -9.25 2.48
C VAL A 29 8.93 -9.01 2.27
N HIS A 30 9.63 -9.94 1.61
CA HIS A 30 11.05 -9.75 1.30
C HIS A 30 11.26 -8.59 0.32
N ALA A 31 10.39 -8.45 -0.69
CA ALA A 31 10.42 -7.31 -1.60
C ALA A 31 10.31 -5.98 -0.84
N ALA A 32 9.38 -5.88 0.11
CA ALA A 32 9.20 -4.67 0.92
C ALA A 32 10.41 -4.40 1.85
N LEU A 33 11.04 -5.42 2.43
CA LEU A 33 12.27 -5.24 3.23
C LEU A 33 13.45 -4.73 2.38
N PHE A 34 13.62 -5.23 1.14
CA PHE A 34 14.62 -4.69 0.22
C PHE A 34 14.29 -3.25 -0.22
N LEU A 35 13.01 -2.90 -0.30
CA LEU A 35 12.58 -1.54 -0.63
C LEU A 35 12.96 -0.56 0.49
N VAL A 36 12.74 -0.96 1.75
CA VAL A 36 13.21 -0.20 2.93
C VAL A 36 14.72 0.00 2.89
N LEU A 37 15.50 -1.05 2.59
CA LEU A 37 16.96 -0.95 2.44
C LEU A 37 17.37 0.03 1.33
N SER A 38 16.64 0.07 0.22
CA SER A 38 16.90 0.98 -0.90
C SER A 38 16.66 2.46 -0.50
N PHE A 39 15.57 2.76 0.21
CA PHE A 39 15.28 4.11 0.69
C PHE A 39 16.26 4.57 1.76
N PHE A 40 16.69 3.67 2.65
CA PHE A 40 17.73 3.98 3.63
C PHE A 40 19.07 4.30 2.95
N SER A 41 19.46 3.51 1.95
CA SER A 41 20.68 3.77 1.16
C SER A 41 20.57 5.07 0.37
N ALA A 42 19.41 5.40 -0.19
CA ALA A 42 19.15 6.67 -0.85
C ALA A 42 19.22 7.87 0.11
N ALA A 43 18.71 7.73 1.34
CA ALA A 43 18.82 8.76 2.36
C ALA A 43 20.28 9.03 2.74
N ALA A 44 21.09 7.97 2.87
CA ALA A 44 22.53 8.12 3.10
C ALA A 44 23.22 8.86 1.95
N LEU A 45 22.88 8.57 0.69
CA LEU A 45 23.39 9.31 -0.47
C LEU A 45 22.98 10.80 -0.41
N TRP A 46 21.73 11.11 -0.10
CA TRP A 46 21.27 12.50 0.07
C TRP A 46 21.98 13.23 1.21
N MET A 47 22.32 12.53 2.29
CA MET A 47 23.13 13.09 3.37
C MET A 47 24.56 13.40 2.91
N LEU A 48 25.17 12.54 2.08
CA LEU A 48 26.47 12.84 1.45
C LEU A 48 26.42 14.04 0.50
N LEU A 49 25.28 14.25 -0.17
CA LEU A 49 25.00 15.40 -1.05
C LEU A 49 24.63 16.69 -0.26
N GLN A 50 24.75 16.69 1.07
CA GLN A 50 24.38 17.81 1.95
C GLN A 50 22.90 18.20 1.90
N ALA A 51 22.03 17.27 1.48
CA ALA A 51 20.57 17.44 1.47
C ALA A 51 19.95 16.86 2.76
N GLU A 52 20.34 17.39 3.92
CA GLU A 52 20.00 16.85 5.25
C GLU A 52 18.50 16.74 5.49
N PHE A 53 17.75 17.82 5.24
CA PHE A 53 16.29 17.84 5.44
C PHE A 53 15.60 16.77 4.59
N LEU A 54 15.99 16.66 3.31
CA LEU A 54 15.39 15.72 2.38
C LEU A 54 15.71 14.26 2.75
N ALA A 55 16.94 14.00 3.22
CA ALA A 55 17.36 12.70 3.71
C ALA A 55 16.52 12.25 4.92
N ILE A 56 16.33 13.13 5.91
CA ILE A 56 15.54 12.83 7.11
C ILE A 56 14.06 12.60 6.75
N VAL A 57 13.48 13.44 5.90
CA VAL A 57 12.09 13.28 5.42
C VAL A 57 11.90 11.98 4.64
N LEU A 58 12.88 11.57 3.83
CA LEU A 58 12.84 10.29 3.12
C LEU A 58 12.67 9.12 4.09
N VAL A 59 13.47 9.10 5.17
CA VAL A 59 13.39 8.04 6.17
C VAL A 59 12.08 8.14 6.95
N LEU A 60 11.70 9.33 7.43
CA LEU A 60 10.52 9.48 8.28
C LEU A 60 9.22 9.13 7.55
N VAL A 61 9.03 9.67 6.34
CA VAL A 61 7.78 9.52 5.60
C VAL A 61 7.75 8.23 4.80
N TYR A 62 8.79 7.95 3.99
CA TYR A 62 8.76 6.77 3.14
C TYR A 62 9.04 5.51 3.94
N VAL A 63 10.15 5.44 4.68
CA VAL A 63 10.47 4.24 5.47
C VAL A 63 9.55 4.10 6.68
N GLY A 64 9.27 5.19 7.40
CA GLY A 64 8.48 5.17 8.62
C GLY A 64 6.98 4.99 8.38
N ALA A 65 6.33 5.88 7.64
CA ALA A 65 4.88 5.85 7.48
C ALA A 65 4.43 4.93 6.34
N VAL A 66 4.93 5.17 5.13
CA VAL A 66 4.42 4.53 3.90
C VAL A 66 4.81 3.05 3.84
N MET A 67 6.08 2.72 4.08
CA MET A 67 6.55 1.33 4.00
C MET A 67 5.99 0.46 5.13
N VAL A 68 5.82 0.98 6.34
CA VAL A 68 5.21 0.23 7.43
C VAL A 68 3.75 -0.08 7.12
N LEU A 69 2.98 0.90 6.62
CA LEU A 69 1.60 0.66 6.16
C LEU A 69 1.56 -0.36 5.02
N PHE A 70 2.48 -0.25 4.06
CA PHE A 70 2.58 -1.20 2.96
C PHE A 70 2.89 -2.63 3.44
N LEU A 71 3.81 -2.78 4.39
CA LEU A 71 4.13 -4.08 5.02
C LEU A 71 2.91 -4.70 5.70
N PHE A 72 2.13 -3.91 6.44
CA PHE A 72 0.88 -4.39 7.04
C PHE A 72 -0.12 -4.88 5.99
N VAL A 73 -0.31 -4.09 4.92
CA VAL A 73 -1.25 -4.43 3.83
C VAL A 73 -0.81 -5.71 3.12
N VAL A 74 0.46 -5.80 2.73
CA VAL A 74 1.02 -6.95 2.02
C VAL A 74 0.98 -8.22 2.88
N MET A 75 1.23 -8.11 4.19
CA MET A 75 1.18 -9.28 5.07
C MET A 75 -0.24 -9.78 5.31
N MET A 76 -1.23 -8.87 5.33
CA MET A 76 -2.64 -9.23 5.48
C MET A 76 -3.24 -9.83 4.19
N LEU A 77 -2.69 -9.48 3.03
CA LEU A 77 -3.10 -10.01 1.72
C LEU A 77 -2.34 -11.29 1.38
N ASP A 78 -3.04 -12.41 1.32
CA ASP A 78 -2.49 -13.65 0.77
C ASP A 78 -2.51 -13.59 -0.78
N ILE A 79 -1.42 -13.07 -1.35
CA ILE A 79 -1.28 -12.92 -2.81
C ILE A 79 -0.67 -14.20 -3.39
N ASN A 80 -1.47 -14.93 -4.19
CA ASN A 80 -0.97 -16.10 -4.91
C ASN A 80 -0.11 -15.66 -6.12
N MET A 81 1.21 -15.64 -5.91
CA MET A 81 2.19 -15.17 -6.89
C MET A 81 2.37 -16.09 -8.11
N ASP A 82 1.87 -17.32 -8.06
CA ASP A 82 2.06 -18.30 -9.14
C ASP A 82 1.17 -17.97 -10.34
N LYS A 83 -0.08 -17.54 -10.11
CA LYS A 83 -1.00 -17.10 -11.17
C LYS A 83 -0.62 -15.77 -11.82
N ILE A 84 0.02 -14.85 -11.08
CA ILE A 84 0.42 -13.53 -11.61
C ILE A 84 1.63 -13.65 -12.56
N ARG A 85 2.42 -14.72 -12.44
CA ARG A 85 3.64 -14.92 -13.23
C ARG A 85 3.41 -15.76 -14.49
N GLU A 86 2.23 -16.37 -14.67
CA GLU A 86 1.82 -16.98 -15.93
C GLU A 86 1.76 -15.89 -17.03
N GLY A 87 2.78 -15.87 -17.91
CA GLY A 87 2.94 -14.88 -18.97
C GLY A 87 4.02 -13.82 -18.75
N PHE A 88 4.61 -13.71 -17.55
CA PHE A 88 5.71 -12.76 -17.29
C PHE A 88 6.94 -13.04 -18.16
N TRP A 89 7.26 -14.32 -18.37
CA TRP A 89 8.42 -14.74 -19.18
C TRP A 89 8.26 -14.43 -20.67
N GLY A 90 7.03 -14.33 -21.18
CA GLY A 90 6.77 -13.96 -22.58
C GLY A 90 7.04 -12.48 -22.87
N ASN A 91 6.76 -11.60 -21.91
CA ASN A 91 6.94 -10.15 -22.03
C ASN A 91 8.30 -9.66 -21.52
N PHE A 92 9.05 -10.50 -20.81
CA PHE A 92 10.38 -10.19 -20.30
C PHE A 92 11.37 -9.69 -21.36
N PRO A 93 11.54 -10.31 -22.56
CA PRO A 93 12.48 -9.82 -23.55
C PRO A 93 12.09 -8.43 -24.09
N LEU A 94 10.79 -8.16 -24.25
CA LEU A 94 10.32 -6.84 -24.66
C LEU A 94 10.57 -5.80 -23.56
N ALA A 95 10.22 -6.11 -22.31
CA ALA A 95 10.45 -5.23 -21.16
C ALA A 95 11.94 -4.94 -20.94
N ALA A 96 12.80 -5.95 -21.09
CA ALA A 96 14.25 -5.79 -21.01
C ALA A 96 14.79 -4.90 -22.12
N THR A 97 14.32 -5.08 -23.36
CA THR A 97 14.72 -4.24 -24.50
C THR A 97 14.36 -2.78 -24.26
N VAL A 98 13.13 -2.50 -23.83
CA VAL A 98 12.69 -1.14 -23.48
C VAL A 98 13.51 -0.57 -22.32
N GLY A 99 13.78 -1.36 -21.29
CA GLY A 99 14.61 -0.95 -20.16
C GLY A 99 16.03 -0.56 -20.58
N VAL A 100 16.66 -1.36 -21.45
CA VAL A 100 18.01 -1.06 -21.98
C VAL A 100 18.00 0.23 -22.82
N VAL A 101 16.98 0.42 -23.66
CA VAL A 101 16.84 1.65 -24.46
C VAL A 101 16.74 2.87 -23.55
N ILE A 102 15.91 2.82 -22.50
CA ILE A 102 15.77 3.93 -21.54
C ILE A 102 17.10 4.23 -20.83
N VAL A 103 17.84 3.19 -20.41
CA VAL A 103 19.15 3.35 -19.78
C VAL A 103 20.16 3.98 -20.74
N LEU A 104 20.15 3.58 -22.01
CA LEU A 104 21.02 4.15 -23.04
C LEU A 104 20.66 5.61 -23.33
N GLU A 105 19.38 5.94 -23.45
CA GLU A 105 18.92 7.32 -23.64
C GLU A 105 19.31 8.22 -22.47
N MET A 106 19.03 7.78 -21.24
CA MET A 106 19.44 8.52 -20.03
C MET A 106 20.96 8.69 -19.97
N SER A 107 21.72 7.65 -20.30
CA SER A 107 23.18 7.70 -20.34
C SER A 107 23.68 8.67 -21.41
N MET A 108 23.08 8.68 -22.61
CA MET A 108 23.45 9.60 -23.69
C MET A 108 23.17 11.06 -23.34
N VAL A 109 22.03 11.34 -22.70
CA VAL A 109 21.67 12.68 -22.20
C VAL A 109 22.66 13.15 -21.14
N LEU A 110 23.01 12.28 -20.19
CA LEU A 110 23.97 12.61 -19.13
C LEU A 110 25.38 12.82 -19.68
N LEU A 111 25.88 11.95 -20.55
CA LEU A 111 27.20 12.09 -21.18
C LEU A 111 27.34 13.41 -21.94
N ARG A 112 26.30 13.83 -22.65
CA ARG A 112 26.26 15.14 -23.32
C ARG A 112 26.37 16.30 -22.31
N GLY A 113 25.70 16.19 -21.16
CA GLY A 113 25.79 17.18 -20.08
C GLY A 113 27.15 17.24 -19.38
N PHE A 114 27.89 16.12 -19.31
CA PHE A 114 29.25 16.09 -18.77
C PHE A 114 30.28 16.70 -19.73
N TRP A 115 30.03 16.68 -21.04
CA TRP A 115 30.94 17.23 -22.05
C TRP A 115 30.81 18.75 -22.21
N THR A 116 29.72 19.35 -21.73
CA THR A 116 29.62 20.81 -21.56
C THR A 116 30.31 21.20 -20.25
N PRO A 117 31.43 21.94 -20.27
CA PRO A 117 32.09 22.36 -19.05
C PRO A 117 31.14 23.23 -18.23
N VAL A 118 30.75 22.73 -17.06
CA VAL A 118 29.86 23.41 -16.13
C VAL A 118 30.67 24.54 -15.48
N SER A 119 30.68 25.72 -16.11
CA SER A 119 31.47 26.88 -15.65
C SER A 119 30.94 27.51 -14.36
N ASN A 120 29.72 27.12 -13.94
CA ASN A 120 29.01 27.75 -12.83
C ASN A 120 28.48 26.66 -11.87
N LEU A 121 29.34 25.91 -11.19
CA LEU A 121 28.87 25.28 -9.95
C LEU A 121 28.61 26.42 -8.95
N PRO A 122 27.37 26.60 -8.47
CA PRO A 122 27.11 27.60 -7.45
C PRO A 122 28.03 27.32 -6.27
N ALA A 123 28.77 28.34 -5.83
CA ALA A 123 29.68 28.22 -4.71
C ALA A 123 28.94 27.58 -3.53
N LYS A 124 29.56 26.57 -2.91
CA LYS A 124 29.03 25.88 -1.74
C LYS A 124 28.72 26.91 -0.66
N VAL A 125 27.45 27.26 -0.48
CA VAL A 125 27.03 28.23 0.53
C VAL A 125 27.00 27.50 1.87
N GLU A 126 28.17 27.39 2.51
CA GLU A 126 28.36 26.60 3.74
C GLU A 126 27.57 27.15 4.95
N THR A 127 26.98 28.33 4.85
CA THR A 127 26.44 29.07 6.01
C THR A 127 24.92 29.12 6.11
N ILE A 128 24.16 28.56 5.16
CA ILE A 128 22.70 28.61 5.23
C ILE A 128 22.10 27.23 5.52
N ASN A 129 21.37 27.15 6.63
CA ASN A 129 20.61 25.95 7.01
C ASN A 129 19.59 25.61 5.92
N ASN A 130 19.74 24.44 5.30
CA ASN A 130 18.92 23.95 4.18
C ASN A 130 17.42 23.97 4.51
N THR A 131 17.05 23.56 5.74
CA THR A 131 15.67 23.58 6.22
C THR A 131 15.07 24.98 6.24
N LYS A 132 15.86 26.00 6.62
CA LYS A 132 15.41 27.39 6.69
C LYS A 132 15.15 27.95 5.29
N VAL A 133 16.06 27.71 4.34
CA VAL A 133 15.91 28.17 2.94
C VAL A 133 14.70 27.51 2.30
N LEU A 134 14.56 26.20 2.48
CA LEU A 134 13.44 25.46 1.93
C LEU A 134 12.11 25.96 2.51
N GLY A 135 12.05 26.19 3.82
CA GLY A 135 10.88 26.79 4.47
C GLY A 135 10.53 28.16 3.91
N LEU A 136 11.52 29.06 3.77
CA LEU A 136 11.30 30.37 3.17
C LEU A 136 10.73 30.23 1.75
N LEU A 137 11.30 29.36 0.93
CA LEU A 137 10.89 29.17 -0.47
C LEU A 137 9.48 28.59 -0.60
N ILE A 138 9.13 27.62 0.25
CA ILE A 138 7.80 27.00 0.29
C ILE A 138 6.73 28.05 0.65
N TYR A 139 6.99 28.88 1.66
CA TYR A 139 5.99 29.84 2.14
C TYR A 139 5.99 31.19 1.41
N THR A 140 6.97 31.48 0.55
CA THR A 140 7.01 32.75 -0.22
C THR A 140 6.73 32.56 -1.70
N HIS A 141 7.42 31.64 -2.37
CA HIS A 141 7.28 31.43 -3.82
C HIS A 141 6.37 30.26 -4.17
N TYR A 142 6.40 29.16 -3.40
CA TYR A 142 5.65 27.95 -3.71
C TYR A 142 4.39 27.76 -2.84
N VAL A 143 3.82 28.86 -2.33
CA VAL A 143 2.67 28.81 -1.43
C VAL A 143 1.47 28.08 -2.04
N TYR A 144 1.18 28.30 -3.33
CA TYR A 144 0.10 27.61 -4.04
C TYR A 144 0.33 26.11 -4.16
N ALA A 145 1.56 25.67 -4.44
CA ALA A 145 1.89 24.25 -4.50
C ALA A 145 1.73 23.59 -3.12
N PHE A 146 2.09 24.31 -2.05
CA PHE A 146 1.90 23.86 -0.68
C PHE A 146 0.41 23.73 -0.29
N GLU A 147 -0.42 24.70 -0.65
CA GLU A 147 -1.86 24.65 -0.42
C GLU A 147 -2.52 23.49 -1.18
N ILE A 148 -2.14 23.26 -2.44
CA ILE A 148 -2.62 22.13 -3.22
C ILE A 148 -2.21 20.81 -2.58
N ALA A 149 -0.96 20.69 -2.09
CA ALA A 149 -0.51 19.51 -1.37
C ALA A 149 -1.33 19.27 -0.09
N ALA A 150 -1.66 20.30 0.67
CA ALA A 150 -2.52 20.20 1.85
C ALA A 150 -3.95 19.72 1.48
N ALA A 151 -4.52 20.23 0.39
CA ALA A 151 -5.81 19.79 -0.12
C ALA A 151 -5.78 18.31 -0.57
N ILE A 152 -4.70 17.86 -1.21
CA ILE A 152 -4.52 16.45 -1.60
C ILE A 152 -4.41 15.55 -0.36
N LEU A 153 -3.71 15.96 0.69
CA LEU A 153 -3.63 15.20 1.94
C LEU A 153 -5.00 15.11 2.63
N LEU A 154 -5.76 16.20 2.67
CA LEU A 154 -7.13 16.20 3.18
C LEU A 154 -8.01 15.22 2.39
N LEU A 155 -7.95 15.30 1.06
CA LEU A 155 -8.68 14.40 0.16
C LEU A 155 -8.28 12.94 0.41
N GLY A 156 -6.99 12.65 0.60
CA GLY A 156 -6.48 11.32 0.91
C GLY A 156 -7.09 10.73 2.18
N ILE A 157 -7.17 11.52 3.25
CA ILE A 157 -7.80 11.09 4.52
C ILE A 157 -9.30 10.84 4.32
N VAL A 158 -10.00 11.78 3.67
CA VAL A 158 -11.45 11.63 3.39
C VAL A 158 -11.72 10.38 2.56
N ALA A 159 -10.94 10.14 1.50
CA ALA A 159 -11.07 8.97 0.65
C ALA A 159 -10.78 7.66 1.41
N ALA A 160 -9.70 7.62 2.19
CA ALA A 160 -9.34 6.44 2.99
C ALA A 160 -10.44 6.07 4.00
N VAL A 161 -10.99 7.06 4.71
CA VAL A 161 -12.10 6.84 5.66
C VAL A 161 -13.36 6.41 4.91
N ALA A 162 -13.73 7.09 3.83
CA ALA A 162 -14.93 6.75 3.06
C ALA A 162 -14.89 5.33 2.47
N LEU A 163 -13.72 4.87 2.02
CA LEU A 163 -13.53 3.54 1.45
C LEU A 163 -13.49 2.43 2.51
N THR A 164 -12.95 2.71 3.70
CA THR A 164 -12.84 1.71 4.78
C THR A 164 -14.08 1.64 5.67
N LEU A 165 -14.99 2.61 5.58
CA LEU A 165 -16.21 2.65 6.37
C LEU A 165 -17.20 1.55 5.96
N ARG A 166 -17.10 0.39 6.62
CA ARG A 166 -18.02 -0.73 6.42
C ARG A 166 -19.32 -0.51 7.18
N LYS A 167 -20.43 -0.32 6.45
CA LYS A 167 -21.76 -0.30 7.07
C LYS A 167 -22.10 -1.69 7.64
N ARG A 168 -22.44 -1.73 8.92
CA ARG A 168 -22.83 -2.96 9.62
C ARG A 168 -24.25 -3.36 9.19
N LYS A 169 -24.41 -4.55 8.61
CA LYS A 169 -25.69 -5.04 8.06
C LYS A 169 -26.71 -5.41 9.15
N ASP A 170 -26.26 -5.65 10.38
CA ASP A 170 -27.14 -6.06 11.50
C ASP A 170 -27.83 -4.88 12.20
N THR A 171 -27.51 -3.65 11.80
CA THR A 171 -28.15 -2.46 12.36
C THR A 171 -29.49 -2.24 11.68
N LYS A 172 -30.58 -2.54 12.39
CA LYS A 172 -31.94 -2.17 11.96
C LYS A 172 -32.06 -0.65 11.97
N HIS A 173 -31.96 -0.03 10.81
CA HIS A 173 -32.20 1.41 10.65
C HIS A 173 -33.68 1.66 10.40
N PHE A 174 -34.28 2.57 11.17
CA PHE A 174 -35.64 3.03 10.96
C PHE A 174 -35.60 4.27 10.07
N ASP A 175 -36.15 4.17 8.87
CA ASP A 175 -36.32 5.32 7.98
C ASP A 175 -37.63 6.05 8.31
N PRO A 176 -37.58 7.26 8.88
CA PRO A 176 -38.78 8.03 9.22
C PRO A 176 -39.61 8.39 7.98
N ALA A 177 -39.01 8.50 6.79
CA ALA A 177 -39.74 8.78 5.56
C ALA A 177 -40.62 7.59 5.15
N LEU A 178 -40.17 6.35 5.40
CA LEU A 178 -41.01 5.17 5.21
C LEU A 178 -42.17 5.13 6.20
N ALA A 179 -41.95 5.56 7.45
CA ALA A 179 -42.98 5.60 8.49
C ALA A 179 -44.12 6.59 8.16
N VAL A 180 -43.79 7.74 7.56
CA VAL A 180 -44.79 8.74 7.13
C VAL A 180 -45.60 8.26 5.92
N LYS A 181 -45.01 7.43 5.04
CA LYS A 181 -45.67 6.92 3.83
C LYS A 181 -46.62 5.73 4.08
N VAL A 182 -46.70 5.21 5.30
CA VAL A 182 -47.51 4.02 5.63
C VAL A 182 -49.00 4.29 5.47
N LYS A 183 -49.67 3.53 4.60
CA LYS A 183 -51.13 3.57 4.44
C LYS A 183 -51.80 2.60 5.41
N SER A 184 -53.09 2.81 5.69
CA SER A 184 -53.87 1.94 6.59
C SER A 184 -53.81 0.45 6.21
N LYS A 185 -53.76 0.14 4.90
CA LYS A 185 -53.68 -1.23 4.38
C LYS A 185 -52.33 -1.92 4.63
N ASP A 186 -51.25 -1.18 4.86
CA ASP A 186 -49.89 -1.74 4.97
C ASP A 186 -49.49 -2.07 6.42
N ARG A 187 -50.36 -1.75 7.40
CA ARG A 187 -50.07 -1.92 8.83
C ARG A 187 -50.18 -3.35 9.33
N VAL A 188 -50.86 -4.23 8.58
CA VAL A 188 -51.14 -5.60 9.01
C VAL A 188 -50.71 -6.56 7.91
N ARG A 189 -49.76 -7.44 8.22
CA ARG A 189 -49.35 -8.55 7.36
C ARG A 189 -49.68 -9.87 8.03
N ILE A 190 -50.68 -10.58 7.51
CA ILE A 190 -51.00 -11.93 7.98
C ILE A 190 -49.92 -12.88 7.45
N VAL A 191 -49.00 -13.30 8.32
CA VAL A 191 -47.96 -14.27 7.99
C VAL A 191 -48.43 -15.63 8.46
N LYS A 192 -48.64 -16.56 7.53
CA LYS A 192 -48.87 -17.97 7.87
C LYS A 192 -47.54 -18.55 8.37
N MET A 193 -47.49 -18.93 9.63
CA MET A 193 -46.37 -19.69 10.19
C MET A 193 -46.81 -21.14 10.41
N GLN A 194 -45.91 -22.08 10.12
CA GLN A 194 -46.10 -23.48 10.49
C GLN A 194 -46.22 -23.55 12.02
N ALA A 195 -47.23 -24.27 12.50
CA ALA A 195 -47.38 -24.51 13.93
C ALA A 195 -46.29 -25.49 14.38
N GLU A 196 -45.27 -25.01 15.09
CA GLU A 196 -44.30 -25.88 15.76
C GLU A 196 -45.02 -26.55 16.94
N SER A 197 -45.62 -27.71 16.70
CA SER A 197 -46.24 -28.53 17.73
C SER A 197 -45.15 -29.34 18.43
N THR A 198 -44.87 -29.00 19.70
CA THR A 198 -43.91 -29.73 20.55
C THR A 198 -44.28 -31.22 20.70
N ARG A 199 -45.53 -31.62 20.42
CA ARG A 199 -45.98 -33.03 20.47
C ARG A 199 -45.38 -33.89 19.37
N THR A 200 -45.28 -33.41 18.13
CA THR A 200 -44.81 -34.22 17.00
C THR A 200 -43.31 -34.54 17.09
N LYS A 201 -42.53 -33.70 17.77
CA LYS A 201 -41.09 -33.91 17.96
C LYS A 201 -40.77 -34.99 19.00
N ALA A 202 -41.66 -35.18 19.99
CA ALA A 202 -41.53 -36.23 20.99
C ALA A 202 -41.84 -37.62 20.40
N ASP A 203 -42.90 -37.75 19.60
CA ASP A 203 -43.26 -39.01 18.94
C ASP A 203 -42.22 -39.43 17.89
N ALA A 204 -41.66 -38.49 17.12
CA ALA A 204 -40.59 -38.80 16.15
C ALA A 204 -39.27 -39.23 16.80
N SER A 205 -38.96 -38.73 18.01
CA SER A 205 -37.76 -39.16 18.76
C SER A 205 -37.92 -40.51 19.45
N ALA A 206 -39.16 -40.91 19.76
CA ALA A 206 -39.48 -42.22 20.35
C ALA A 206 -39.48 -43.35 19.31
N ASP A 207 -39.76 -43.04 18.04
CA ASP A 207 -39.81 -44.06 16.98
C ASP A 207 -38.42 -44.41 16.43
N THR A 208 -37.44 -43.48 16.49
CA THR A 208 -36.04 -43.76 16.08
C THR A 208 -35.22 -44.50 17.14
N SER A 209 -35.62 -44.48 18.42
CA SER A 209 -34.94 -45.26 19.47
C SER A 209 -35.43 -46.70 19.56
N SER A 210 -36.62 -47.02 19.05
CA SER A 210 -37.19 -48.38 19.09
C SER A 210 -36.71 -49.29 17.95
N THR A 211 -36.20 -48.74 16.83
CA THR A 211 -35.76 -49.56 15.67
C THR A 211 -34.28 -49.94 15.68
N THR A 212 -33.44 -49.30 16.52
CA THR A 212 -32.00 -49.58 16.54
C THR A 212 -31.61 -50.71 17.51
N ASP A 213 -32.38 -50.92 18.58
CA ASP A 213 -32.08 -51.98 19.58
C ASP A 213 -32.58 -53.38 19.17
N ALA A 214 -33.53 -53.49 18.24
CA ALA A 214 -34.05 -54.80 17.80
C ALA A 214 -33.12 -55.58 16.83
N ASN A 215 -32.06 -54.97 16.31
CA ASN A 215 -31.16 -55.60 15.33
C ASN A 215 -29.79 -56.03 15.90
N LYS A 216 -29.64 -56.08 17.23
CA LYS A 216 -28.38 -56.46 17.90
C LYS A 216 -28.40 -57.76 18.71
N GLU A 217 -29.55 -58.44 18.84
CA GLU A 217 -29.64 -59.72 19.60
C GLU A 217 -29.79 -60.97 18.72
N GLY A 218 -29.62 -60.87 17.40
CA GLY A 218 -29.81 -61.97 16.47
C GLY A 218 -28.61 -62.27 15.57
N LYS A 219 -27.45 -62.60 16.14
CA LYS A 219 -26.39 -63.42 15.51
C LYS A 219 -25.32 -63.87 16.48
#